data_AF-A0A3D2PFV7-F1
#
_entry.id   AF-A0A3D2PFV7-F1
#
_cell.length_a   1.000
_cell.length_b   1.000
_cell.length_c   1.000
_cell.angle_alpha   90.00
_cell.angle_beta   90.00
_cell.angle_gamma   90.00
#
_symmetry.space_group_name_H-M   'P 1'
#
loop_
_entity.id
_entity.type
_entity.pdbx_description
1 polymer ?
#
loop_
_entity_poly.entity_id
_entity_poly.type
_entity_poly.pdbx_seq_one_letter_code
_entity_poly.pdbx_strand_id
1 'polypeptide(L)'
;MRIFWGWREGEGIEEIVKKEHHLLVDYEIFLDENSVPLESLKNQLFDLSQPDLIPGLKEQLVNAKKGELKEIKITFPGDYPKKELAGKEAILK
;
A
#
# COMPACT_ATOMS: atom_id res chain seq x y z
N MET A 1 28.04 -8.46 41.38
CA MET A 1 28.79 -8.70 40.13
C MET A 1 28.29 -9.97 39.45
N ARG A 2 27.27 -9.87 38.58
CA ARG A 2 27.12 -10.57 37.29
C ARG A 2 25.83 -10.09 36.62
N ILE A 3 26.02 -9.08 35.77
CA ILE A 3 25.40 -8.85 34.45
C ILE A 3 23.98 -9.38 34.22
N PHE A 4 23.01 -8.46 34.33
CA PHE A 4 21.79 -8.47 33.51
C PHE A 4 22.22 -8.20 32.06
N TRP A 5 21.96 -9.14 31.15
CA TRP A 5 22.07 -8.89 29.71
C TRP A 5 20.93 -9.62 29.02
N GLY A 6 20.06 -8.86 28.33
CA GLY A 6 19.40 -9.40 27.14
C GLY A 6 17.89 -9.24 26.98
N TRP A 7 17.16 -8.43 27.76
CA TRP A 7 15.93 -7.85 27.20
C TRP A 7 16.34 -6.75 26.23
N ARG A 8 16.43 -7.08 24.93
CA ARG A 8 16.30 -6.11 23.85
C ARG A 8 14.83 -6.08 23.45
N GLU A 9 14.04 -5.37 24.25
CA GLU A 9 12.83 -4.74 23.74
C GLU A 9 13.24 -3.66 22.75
N GLY A 10 12.62 -3.64 21.57
CA GLY A 10 12.75 -2.54 20.63
C GLY A 10 13.82 -2.70 19.56
N GLU A 11 13.74 -3.76 18.77
CA GLU A 11 13.85 -3.53 17.33
C GLU A 11 12.44 -3.54 16.80
N GLY A 12 11.81 -2.36 16.82
CA GLY A 12 10.84 -2.05 15.80
C GLY A 12 11.57 -2.27 14.50
N ILE A 13 11.39 -3.44 13.91
CA ILE A 13 11.65 -3.64 12.50
C ILE A 13 10.77 -2.59 11.83
N GLU A 14 11.38 -1.44 11.54
CA GLU A 14 10.90 -0.60 10.47
C GLU A 14 11.01 -1.51 9.25
N GLU A 15 9.96 -2.32 9.02
CA GLU A 15 9.76 -3.07 7.79
C GLU A 15 9.47 -2.02 6.73
N ILE A 16 10.51 -1.27 6.37
CA ILE A 16 10.54 -0.45 5.20
C ILE A 16 10.23 -1.40 4.05
N VAL A 17 9.07 -1.16 3.46
CA VAL A 17 8.60 -1.89 2.30
C VAL A 17 9.66 -1.77 1.22
N LYS A 18 10.19 -2.92 0.80
CA LYS A 18 11.13 -3.02 -0.32
C LYS A 18 10.37 -3.36 -1.60
N LYS A 19 11.00 -3.06 -2.73
CA LYS A 19 10.44 -3.24 -4.08
C LYS A 19 10.14 -4.69 -4.44
N GLU A 20 10.64 -5.67 -3.68
CA GLU A 20 10.47 -7.11 -3.94
C GLU A 20 9.59 -7.80 -2.89
N HIS A 21 8.92 -7.03 -2.02
CA HIS A 21 8.02 -7.58 -0.99
C HIS A 21 6.57 -7.66 -1.48
N HIS A 22 5.84 -8.61 -0.90
CA HIS A 22 4.39 -8.68 -1.00
C HIS A 22 3.78 -7.96 0.20
N LEU A 23 2.77 -7.14 -0.04
CA LEU A 23 2.05 -6.44 1.01
C LEU A 23 0.60 -6.88 1.03
N LEU A 24 0.09 -7.16 2.23
CA LEU A 24 -1.34 -7.18 2.47
C LEU A 24 -1.75 -5.78 2.87
N VAL A 25 -2.57 -5.14 2.04
CA VAL A 25 -3.05 -3.78 2.25
C VAL A 25 -4.57 -3.79 2.23
N ASP A 26 -5.16 -3.10 3.20
CA ASP A 26 -6.56 -2.75 3.23
C ASP A 26 -6.68 -1.30 2.76
N TYR A 27 -7.46 -1.05 1.71
CA TYR A 27 -7.63 0.30 1.17
C TYR A 27 -9.02 0.46 0.53
N GLU A 28 -9.47 1.71 0.49
CA GLU A 28 -10.73 2.09 -0.12
C GLU A 28 -10.46 2.95 -1.35
N ILE A 29 -11.14 2.65 -2.45
CA ILE A 29 -10.98 3.34 -3.72
C ILE A 29 -12.12 4.34 -3.88
N PHE A 30 -11.78 5.60 -4.14
CA PHE A 30 -12.73 6.68 -4.36
C PHE A 30 -12.50 7.25 -5.76
N LEU A 31 -13.54 7.34 -6.60
CA LEU A 31 -13.41 8.00 -7.92
C LEU A 31 -13.27 9.53 -7.79
N ASP A 32 -13.80 10.11 -6.72
CA ASP A 32 -13.78 11.55 -6.45
C ASP A 32 -13.59 11.81 -4.94
N GLU A 33 -13.02 12.97 -4.61
CA GLU A 33 -12.69 13.36 -3.23
C GLU A 33 -13.93 13.50 -2.32
N ASN A 34 -15.11 13.75 -2.92
CA ASN A 34 -16.40 13.93 -2.23
C ASN A 34 -17.40 12.79 -2.47
N SER A 35 -17.00 11.71 -3.16
CA SER A 35 -17.86 10.56 -3.45
C SER A 35 -17.74 9.48 -2.38
N VAL A 36 -18.72 8.57 -2.34
CA VAL A 36 -18.62 7.33 -1.56
C VAL A 36 -17.47 6.45 -2.09
N PRO A 37 -16.85 5.60 -1.24
CA PRO A 37 -15.88 4.64 -1.73
C PRO A 37 -16.57 3.76 -2.79
N LEU A 38 -16.01 3.76 -4.00
CA LEU A 38 -16.45 2.87 -5.07
C LEU A 38 -16.32 1.42 -4.59
N GLU A 39 -15.22 1.14 -3.91
CA GLU A 39 -14.90 -0.19 -3.43
C GLU A 39 -14.06 -0.13 -2.17
N SER A 40 -14.38 -0.99 -1.21
CA SER A 40 -13.57 -1.21 0.00
C SER A 40 -12.94 -2.59 -0.11
N LEU A 41 -11.61 -2.62 -0.25
CA LEU A 41 -10.88 -3.85 -0.47
C LEU A 41 -10.03 -4.14 0.75
N LYS A 42 -10.26 -5.32 1.34
CA LYS A 42 -9.50 -5.80 2.49
C LYS A 42 -8.62 -6.97 2.09
N ASN A 43 -7.49 -7.13 2.78
CA ASN A 43 -6.49 -8.17 2.53
C ASN A 43 -6.07 -8.27 1.05
N GLN A 44 -5.89 -7.14 0.37
CA GLN A 44 -5.39 -7.17 -1.00
C GLN A 44 -3.90 -7.40 -1.00
N LEU A 45 -3.48 -8.44 -1.73
CA LEU A 45 -2.08 -8.76 -1.92
C LEU A 45 -1.52 -7.91 -3.07
N PHE A 46 -0.67 -6.95 -2.74
CA PHE A 46 0.13 -6.24 -3.73
C PHE A 46 1.51 -6.84 -3.83
N ASP A 47 1.89 -7.20 -5.05
CA ASP A 47 3.22 -7.65 -5.40
C ASP A 47 4.02 -6.47 -5.95
N LEU A 48 4.89 -5.88 -5.14
CA LEU A 48 5.70 -4.74 -5.57
C LEU A 48 6.81 -5.13 -6.56
N SER A 49 7.11 -6.43 -6.66
CA SER A 49 8.08 -6.97 -7.61
C SER A 49 7.55 -6.90 -9.05
N GLN A 50 6.23 -6.78 -9.23
CA GLN A 50 5.62 -6.57 -10.53
C GLN A 50 6.11 -5.25 -11.16
N PRO A 51 6.57 -5.29 -12.42
CA PRO A 51 6.91 -4.08 -13.18
C PRO A 51 5.66 -3.28 -13.58
N ASP A 52 4.50 -3.94 -13.64
CA ASP A 52 3.22 -3.36 -14.08
C ASP A 52 2.38 -2.77 -12.93
N LEU A 53 2.96 -2.61 -11.74
CA LEU A 53 2.23 -2.00 -10.64
C LEU A 53 1.91 -0.54 -10.98
N ILE A 54 0.72 -0.09 -10.56
CA ILE A 54 0.20 1.25 -10.88
C ILE A 54 1.26 2.31 -10.53
N PRO A 55 1.68 3.14 -11.50
CA PRO A 55 2.63 4.22 -11.24
C PRO A 55 2.09 5.16 -10.16
N GLY A 56 2.95 5.59 -9.24
CA GLY A 56 2.55 6.33 -8.04
C GLY A 56 2.15 5.45 -6.85
N LEU A 57 1.44 4.34 -7.05
CA LEU A 57 1.12 3.42 -5.94
C LEU A 57 2.39 2.74 -5.41
N LYS A 58 3.25 2.25 -6.31
CA LYS A 58 4.52 1.60 -5.96
C LYS A 58 5.45 2.50 -5.16
N GLU A 59 5.52 3.78 -5.54
CA GLU A 59 6.39 4.79 -4.91
C GLU A 59 5.88 5.23 -3.54
N GLN A 60 4.57 5.22 -3.35
CA GLN A 60 3.96 5.57 -2.07
C GLN A 60 4.00 4.41 -1.10
N LEU A 61 3.87 3.17 -1.58
CA LEU A 61 4.01 1.96 -0.76
C LEU A 61 5.47 1.67 -0.39
N VAL A 62 6.42 1.88 -1.31
CA VAL A 62 7.85 1.75 -0.98
C VAL A 62 8.25 2.85 0.00
N ASN A 63 8.87 2.51 1.12
CA ASN A 63 9.09 3.39 2.28
C ASN A 63 7.83 3.76 3.10
N ALA A 64 6.62 3.31 2.73
CA ALA A 64 5.51 3.37 3.67
C ALA A 64 5.79 2.48 4.88
N LYS A 65 5.35 2.95 6.06
CA LYS A 65 5.31 2.11 7.24
C LYS A 65 4.03 1.28 7.24
N LYS A 66 4.14 0.05 7.75
CA LYS A 66 2.99 -0.83 7.96
C LYS A 66 1.95 -0.12 8.84
N GLY A 67 0.72 0.00 8.34
CA GLY A 67 -0.40 0.63 9.05
C GLY A 67 -0.48 2.16 8.93
N GLU A 68 0.30 2.78 8.06
CA GLU A 68 0.16 4.21 7.77
C GLU A 68 -1.01 4.45 6.79
N LEU A 69 -2.03 5.17 7.24
CA LEU A 69 -3.16 5.60 6.41
C LEU A 69 -2.80 6.91 5.72
N LYS A 70 -2.76 6.89 4.39
CA LYS A 70 -2.51 8.08 3.56
C LYS A 70 -3.39 8.05 2.33
N GLU A 71 -3.88 9.22 1.98
CA GLU A 71 -4.67 9.43 0.77
C GLU A 71 -3.73 9.57 -0.42
N ILE A 72 -3.83 8.66 -1.38
CA ILE A 72 -2.94 8.62 -2.55
C ILE A 72 -3.79 8.68 -3.81
N LYS A 73 -3.56 9.74 -4.61
CA LYS A 73 -4.16 9.88 -5.95
C LYS A 73 -3.32 9.09 -6.94
N ILE A 74 -3.93 8.09 -7.59
CA ILE A 74 -3.28 7.29 -8.65
C ILE A 74 -4.19 7.21 -9.88
N THR A 75 -3.56 6.98 -11.03
CA THR A 75 -4.26 6.69 -12.27
C THR A 75 -4.07 5.23 -12.61
N PHE A 76 -5.16 4.48 -12.67
CA PHE A 76 -5.12 3.07 -13.02
C PHE A 76 -4.76 2.90 -14.50
N PRO A 77 -3.89 1.94 -14.85
CA PRO A 77 -3.59 1.63 -16.24
C PRO A 77 -4.84 1.07 -16.95
N GLY A 78 -4.88 1.22 -18.28
CA GLY A 78 -6.00 0.72 -19.10
C GLY A 78 -6.15 -0.80 -19.10
N ASP A 79 -5.09 -1.54 -18.74
CA ASP A 79 -5.10 -3.00 -18.63
C ASP A 79 -5.44 -3.50 -17.22
N TYR A 80 -5.87 -2.61 -16.31
CA TYR A 80 -6.24 -3.03 -14.97
C TYR A 80 -7.42 -4.02 -15.01
N PRO A 81 -7.35 -5.16 -14.31
CA PRO A 81 -8.34 -6.23 -14.43
C PRO A 81 -9.77 -5.78 -14.04
N LYS A 82 -9.91 -4.72 -13.25
CA LYS A 82 -11.21 -4.09 -12.98
C LYS A 82 -11.53 -3.04 -14.03
N LYS A 83 -12.47 -3.37 -14.93
CA LYS A 83 -12.96 -2.47 -15.99
C LYS A 83 -13.50 -1.14 -15.48
N GLU A 84 -14.01 -1.09 -14.26
CA GLU A 84 -14.54 0.13 -13.64
C GLU A 84 -13.43 1.10 -13.21
N LEU A 85 -12.21 0.60 -13.03
CA LEU A 85 -11.04 1.37 -12.63
C LEU A 85 -10.05 1.53 -13.79
N ALA A 86 -10.03 0.62 -14.76
CA ALA A 86 -9.15 0.65 -15.92
C ALA A 86 -9.17 2.02 -16.63
N GLY A 87 -8.02 2.70 -16.64
CA GLY A 87 -7.88 4.01 -17.28
C GLY A 87 -8.55 5.18 -16.55
N LYS A 88 -9.00 5.00 -15.30
CA LYS A 88 -9.56 6.07 -14.47
C LYS A 88 -8.61 6.53 -13.38
N GLU A 89 -8.76 7.78 -12.99
CA GLU A 89 -8.15 8.33 -11.79
C GLU A 89 -8.99 7.94 -10.58
N ALA A 90 -8.31 7.56 -9.49
CA ALA A 90 -8.96 7.33 -8.22
C ALA A 90 -8.04 7.72 -7.06
N ILE A 91 -8.65 7.94 -5.91
CA ILE A 91 -8.01 8.21 -4.63
C ILE A 91 -8.08 6.92 -3.83
N LEU A 92 -6.93 6.39 -3.42
CA LEU A 92 -6.86 5.32 -2.42
C LEU A 92 -6.74 5.97 -1.04
N LYS A 93 -7.52 5.49 -0.07
CA LYS A 93 -7.39 5.85 1.35
C LYS A 93 -7.23 4.62 2.21
#